data_AF-A0AAD7X6D3-F1
#
_entry.id   AF-A0AAD7X6D3-F1
#
_cell.length_a   1.000
_cell.length_b   1.000
_cell.length_c   1.000
_cell.angle_alpha   90.00
_cell.angle_beta   90.00
_cell.angle_gamma   90.00
#
_symmetry.space_group_name_H-M   'P 1'
#
loop_
_entity.id
_entity.type
_entity.pdbx_description
1 polymer ?
#
loop_
_entity_poly.entity_id
_entity_poly.type
_entity_poly.pdbx_seq_one_letter_code
_entity_poly.pdbx_strand_id
1 'polypeptide(L)'
;MEQPGYAVKILDSDNEEAAICERLNRESDPRNHTVPCEIIGPDAEGRSVLSMPCLSPVYNILEGVEYMHSLKIAHLDLSIDNIIWATEREAKAHSHVLADRLYIIDFHTSRQLTSGPGYQRSIVLPRAQIRHPPKMETLDPYSWDVYCLGKVLELLAQLKSGVVRGRAIAVLQLGEPVRSFHLCNGSYTSSSSAPG
;
A
#
# COMPACT_ATOMS: atom_id res chain seq x y z
N MET A 1 18.10 14.61 3.88
CA MET A 1 17.03 14.08 4.74
C MET A 1 15.73 14.44 4.07
N GLU A 2 15.06 13.47 3.45
CA GLU A 2 13.70 13.70 2.95
C GLU A 2 12.76 13.79 4.16
N GLN A 3 11.94 14.85 4.20
CA GLN A 3 10.90 14.96 5.20
C GLN A 3 9.77 14.00 4.83
N PRO A 4 9.20 13.23 5.78
CA PRO A 4 8.04 12.41 5.50
C PRO A 4 6.90 13.32 5.01
N GLY A 5 6.21 12.91 3.96
CA GLY A 5 5.00 13.60 3.51
C GLY A 5 3.93 13.56 4.61
N TYR A 6 3.03 14.53 4.62
CA TYR A 6 1.88 14.56 5.54
C TYR A 6 0.58 14.70 4.75
N ALA A 7 -0.42 13.93 5.13
CA ALA A 7 -1.80 14.11 4.69
C ALA A 7 -2.52 15.01 5.69
N VAL A 8 -3.25 16.00 5.18
CA VAL A 8 -3.93 17.02 5.98
C VAL A 8 -5.42 16.97 5.67
N LYS A 9 -6.25 16.78 6.70
CA LYS A 9 -7.72 16.71 6.58
C LYS A 9 -8.36 17.77 7.47
N ILE A 10 -9.29 18.56 6.93
CA ILE A 10 -10.13 19.47 7.71
C ILE A 10 -11.22 18.64 8.40
N LEU A 11 -11.37 18.81 9.71
CA LEU A 11 -12.35 18.11 10.52
C LEU A 11 -13.66 18.88 10.59
N ASP A 12 -14.76 18.14 10.53
CA ASP A 12 -16.09 18.64 10.81
C ASP A 12 -16.30 18.65 12.32
N SER A 13 -16.71 19.80 12.87
CA SER A 13 -16.95 19.99 14.30
C SER A 13 -18.17 19.22 14.81
N ASP A 14 -19.06 18.79 13.91
CA ASP A 14 -20.35 18.21 14.26
C ASP A 14 -20.29 16.67 14.42
N ASN A 15 -19.09 16.07 14.38
CA ASN A 15 -18.90 14.64 14.54
C ASN A 15 -17.79 14.27 15.55
N GLU A 16 -17.70 12.99 15.88
CA GLU A 16 -16.78 12.47 16.91
C GLU A 16 -15.37 12.15 16.37
N GLU A 17 -15.05 12.46 15.12
CA GLU A 17 -13.81 12.04 14.46
C GLU A 17 -12.55 12.51 15.22
N ALA A 18 -12.53 13.77 15.66
CA ALA A 18 -11.43 14.32 16.45
C ALA A 18 -11.24 13.56 17.78
N ALA A 19 -12.34 13.34 18.53
CA ALA A 19 -12.32 12.68 19.82
C ALA A 19 -11.89 11.20 19.70
N ILE A 20 -12.30 10.52 18.63
CA ILE A 20 -11.90 9.15 18.32
C ILE A 20 -10.40 9.10 18.01
N CYS A 21 -9.90 10.01 17.17
CA CYS A 21 -8.48 10.08 16.83
C CYS A 21 -7.60 10.37 18.05
N GLU A 22 -7.99 11.31 18.92
CA GLU A 22 -7.29 11.57 20.18
C GLU A 22 -7.23 10.35 21.08
N ARG A 23 -8.35 9.64 21.22
CA ARG A 23 -8.43 8.44 22.03
C ARG A 23 -7.48 7.37 21.49
N LEU A 24 -7.54 7.10 20.19
CA LEU A 24 -6.72 6.07 19.55
C LEU A 24 -5.24 6.42 19.59
N ASN A 25 -4.84 7.69 19.49
CA ASN A 25 -3.45 8.11 19.66
C ASN A 25 -2.88 7.83 21.07
N ARG A 26 -3.74 7.72 22.10
CA ARG A 26 -3.33 7.45 23.49
C ARG A 26 -3.20 5.95 23.78
N GLU A 27 -3.73 5.09 22.92
CA GLU A 27 -3.69 3.63 23.10
C GLU A 27 -2.35 3.07 22.63
N SER A 28 -1.62 2.42 23.54
CA SER A 28 -0.31 1.79 23.27
C SER A 28 -0.39 0.31 22.91
N ASP A 29 -1.59 -0.25 22.79
CA ASP A 29 -1.79 -1.65 22.42
C ASP A 29 -1.20 -1.92 21.01
N PRO A 30 -0.36 -2.95 20.82
CA PRO A 30 0.25 -3.25 19.52
C PRO A 30 -0.77 -3.66 18.44
N ARG A 31 -2.03 -3.90 18.80
CA ARG A 31 -3.15 -4.12 17.86
C ARG A 31 -3.76 -2.82 17.36
N ASN A 32 -3.38 -1.67 17.93
CA ASN A 32 -3.79 -0.37 17.46
C ASN A 32 -3.00 0.00 16.20
N HIS A 33 -3.60 -0.22 15.03
CA HIS A 33 -3.02 0.09 13.73
C HIS A 33 -3.53 1.42 13.14
N THR A 34 -4.04 2.30 13.98
CA THR A 34 -4.46 3.64 13.54
C THR A 34 -3.23 4.46 13.17
N VAL A 35 -3.34 5.27 12.11
CA VAL A 35 -2.25 6.14 11.72
C VAL A 35 -2.07 7.19 12.82
N PRO A 36 -0.88 7.30 13.42
CA PRO A 36 -0.63 8.35 14.42
C PRO A 36 -0.93 9.69 13.79
N CYS A 37 -1.75 10.51 14.43
CA CYS A 37 -2.14 11.79 13.87
C CYS A 37 -2.03 12.90 14.91
N GLU A 38 -1.79 14.12 14.46
CA GLU A 38 -1.82 15.32 15.29
C GLU A 38 -3.08 16.12 14.94
N ILE A 39 -3.83 16.51 15.97
CA ILE A 39 -4.97 17.42 15.81
C ILE A 39 -4.47 18.83 16.09
N ILE A 40 -4.51 19.66 15.07
CA ILE A 40 -4.17 21.08 15.13
C ILE A 40 -5.49 21.81 15.38
N GLY A 41 -5.58 22.38 16.58
CA GLY A 41 -6.81 22.90 17.18
C GLY A 41 -7.39 24.12 16.46
N PRO A 42 -8.62 24.50 16.85
CA PRO A 42 -9.54 25.20 15.97
C PRO A 42 -9.02 26.58 15.57
N ASP A 43 -9.14 26.89 14.29
CA ASP A 43 -8.92 28.24 13.77
C ASP A 43 -10.02 29.21 14.24
N ALA A 44 -9.95 30.48 13.79
CA ALA A 44 -10.91 31.50 14.14
C ALA A 44 -12.35 31.17 13.72
N GLU A 45 -12.53 30.23 12.78
CA GLU A 45 -13.82 29.74 12.31
C GLU A 45 -14.23 28.42 12.99
N GLY A 46 -13.49 27.96 14.01
CA GLY A 46 -13.80 26.75 14.76
C GLY A 46 -13.37 25.45 14.08
N ARG A 47 -12.58 25.50 13.00
CA ARG A 47 -12.20 24.31 12.23
C ARG A 47 -10.89 23.73 12.74
N SER A 48 -10.89 22.44 13.03
CA SER A 48 -9.67 21.69 13.38
C SER A 48 -9.12 20.97 12.18
N VAL A 49 -7.82 20.69 12.19
CA VAL A 49 -7.15 19.97 11.12
C VAL A 49 -6.43 18.75 11.68
N LEU A 50 -6.50 17.64 10.97
CA LEU A 50 -5.82 16.40 11.29
C LEU A 50 -4.61 16.23 10.36
N SER A 51 -3.42 16.15 10.95
CA SER A 51 -2.14 15.94 10.29
C SER A 51 -1.69 14.49 10.50
N MET A 52 -1.49 13.75 9.42
CA MET A 52 -1.06 12.35 9.45
C MET A 52 0.25 12.18 8.68
N PRO A 53 1.25 11.46 9.19
CA PRO A 53 2.39 11.07 8.39
C PRO A 53 1.93 10.16 7.25
N CYS A 54 2.34 10.47 6.03
CA CYS A 54 2.18 9.61 4.88
C CYS A 54 3.04 8.36 5.08
N LEU A 55 2.39 7.28 5.51
CA LEU A 55 3.04 5.98 5.62
C LEU A 55 3.25 5.38 4.21
N SER A 56 4.46 5.54 3.66
CA SER A 56 5.08 4.64 2.67
C SER A 56 4.53 4.65 1.21
N PRO A 57 5.32 4.15 0.22
CA PRO A 57 4.86 3.79 -1.14
C PRO A 57 3.63 2.86 -1.25
N VAL A 58 3.09 2.38 -0.12
CA VAL A 58 1.84 1.63 -0.02
C VAL A 58 0.66 2.41 -0.62
N TYR A 59 0.66 3.74 -0.50
CA TYR A 59 -0.35 4.59 -1.13
C TYR A 59 -0.40 4.43 -2.65
N ASN A 60 0.70 4.10 -3.34
CA ASN A 60 0.67 3.95 -4.79
C ASN A 60 -0.20 2.77 -5.24
N ILE A 61 -0.22 1.67 -4.46
CA ILE A 61 -1.05 0.52 -4.80
C ILE A 61 -2.51 0.77 -4.43
N LEU A 62 -2.78 1.45 -3.31
CA LEU A 62 -4.14 1.89 -2.96
C LEU A 62 -4.73 2.80 -4.04
N GLU A 63 -3.99 3.84 -4.42
CA GLU A 63 -4.35 4.79 -5.47
C GLU A 63 -4.53 4.07 -6.83
N GLY A 64 -3.63 3.14 -7.17
CA GLY A 64 -3.74 2.34 -8.38
C GLY A 64 -5.00 1.47 -8.44
N VAL A 65 -5.36 0.83 -7.32
CA VAL A 65 -6.59 0.01 -7.22
C VAL A 65 -7.84 0.88 -7.27
N GLU A 66 -7.87 1.98 -6.52
CA GLU A 66 -8.97 2.95 -6.57
C GLU A 66 -9.18 3.49 -7.99
N TYR A 67 -8.09 3.85 -8.68
CA TYR A 67 -8.14 4.32 -10.06
C TYR A 67 -8.72 3.28 -11.01
N MET A 68 -8.26 2.01 -10.95
CA MET A 68 -8.86 0.92 -11.72
C MET A 68 -10.36 0.77 -11.46
N HIS A 69 -10.76 0.80 -10.19
CA HIS A 69 -12.16 0.65 -9.78
C HIS A 69 -13.02 1.81 -10.29
N SER A 70 -12.48 3.04 -10.33
CA SER A 70 -13.15 4.20 -10.93
C SER A 70 -13.42 4.02 -12.43
N LEU A 71 -12.53 3.30 -13.13
CA LEU A 71 -12.67 2.91 -14.53
C LEU A 71 -13.51 1.64 -14.71
N LYS A 72 -14.06 1.09 -13.63
CA LYS A 72 -14.80 -0.17 -13.58
C LYS A 72 -13.97 -1.38 -14.03
N ILE A 73 -12.69 -1.38 -13.68
CA ILE A 73 -11.77 -2.49 -13.91
C ILE A 73 -11.51 -3.17 -12.57
N ALA A 74 -11.68 -4.48 -12.52
CA ALA A 74 -11.24 -5.31 -11.40
C ALA A 74 -10.02 -6.14 -11.83
N HIS A 75 -8.98 -6.17 -11.01
CA HIS A 75 -7.71 -6.83 -11.34
C HIS A 75 -7.81 -8.37 -11.22
N LEU A 76 -8.47 -8.83 -10.15
CA LEU A 76 -8.80 -10.21 -9.79
C LEU A 76 -7.66 -11.14 -9.40
N ASP A 77 -6.41 -10.76 -9.65
CA ASP A 77 -5.22 -11.48 -9.21
C ASP A 77 -4.20 -10.53 -8.54
N LEU A 78 -4.65 -9.64 -7.66
CA LEU A 78 -3.72 -8.80 -6.91
C LEU A 78 -2.91 -9.67 -5.95
N SER A 79 -1.59 -9.60 -6.03
CA SER A 79 -0.66 -10.32 -5.16
C SER A 79 0.63 -9.53 -5.02
N ILE A 80 1.49 -9.89 -4.05
CA ILE A 80 2.80 -9.25 -3.91
C ILE A 80 3.70 -9.48 -5.14
N ASP A 81 3.52 -10.60 -5.83
CA ASP A 81 4.31 -10.94 -7.03
C ASP A 81 3.85 -10.13 -8.25
N ASN A 82 2.62 -9.59 -8.22
CA ASN A 82 2.07 -8.70 -9.24
C ASN A 82 2.24 -7.21 -8.91
N ILE A 83 3.13 -6.89 -7.95
CA ILE A 83 3.54 -5.53 -7.60
C ILE A 83 5.04 -5.36 -7.89
N ILE A 84 5.39 -4.33 -8.66
CA ILE A 84 6.80 -3.98 -8.97
C ILE A 84 7.17 -2.67 -8.30
N TRP A 85 8.37 -2.61 -7.73
CA TRP A 85 9.01 -1.37 -7.28
C TRP A 85 9.93 -0.83 -8.37
N ALA A 86 9.70 0.42 -8.79
CA ALA A 86 10.54 1.10 -9.75
C ALA A 86 11.75 1.74 -9.06
N THR A 87 12.96 1.33 -9.46
CA THR A 87 14.20 1.96 -9.03
C THR A 87 14.53 3.18 -9.88
N GLU A 88 15.53 3.96 -9.47
CA GLU A 88 16.08 5.04 -10.31
C GLU A 88 16.50 4.57 -11.71
N ARG A 89 16.96 3.31 -11.85
CA ARG A 89 17.40 2.78 -13.15
C ARG A 89 16.22 2.67 -14.10
N GLU A 90 15.10 2.09 -13.65
CA GLU A 90 13.90 2.00 -14.48
C GLU A 90 13.32 3.38 -14.80
N ALA A 91 13.31 4.31 -13.84
CA ALA A 91 12.83 5.68 -14.07
C ALA A 91 13.68 6.45 -15.10
N LYS A 92 15.01 6.25 -15.12
CA LYS A 92 15.90 6.83 -16.14
C LYS A 92 15.68 6.21 -17.52
N ALA A 93 15.31 4.93 -17.57
CA ALA A 93 15.06 4.22 -18.82
C ALA A 93 13.67 4.50 -19.42
N HIS A 94 12.68 4.84 -18.58
CA HIS A 94 11.29 5.02 -18.99
C HIS A 94 10.70 6.31 -18.44
N SER A 95 10.43 7.29 -19.31
CA SER A 95 9.99 8.65 -18.94
C SER A 95 8.66 8.74 -18.19
N HIS A 96 7.82 7.69 -18.24
CA HIS A 96 6.55 7.62 -17.54
C HIS A 96 6.62 6.85 -16.21
N VAL A 97 7.78 6.28 -15.90
CA VAL A 97 8.04 5.58 -14.65
C VAL A 97 8.73 6.55 -13.68
N LEU A 98 8.21 6.63 -12.47
CA LEU A 98 8.77 7.43 -11.39
C LEU A 98 9.52 6.51 -10.44
N ALA A 99 10.73 6.93 -10.06
CA ALA A 99 11.53 6.22 -9.07
C ALA A 99 10.78 6.17 -7.73
N ASP A 100 11.06 5.13 -6.96
CA ASP A 100 10.51 4.89 -5.63
C ASP A 100 8.99 4.72 -5.56
N ARG A 101 8.38 4.36 -6.69
CA ARG A 101 6.95 4.03 -6.78
C ARG A 101 6.68 2.55 -6.99
N LEU A 102 5.54 2.10 -6.46
CA LEU A 102 5.02 0.77 -6.73
C LEU A 102 4.01 0.80 -7.90
N TYR A 103 4.06 -0.22 -8.74
CA TYR A 103 3.22 -0.39 -9.93
C TYR A 103 2.52 -1.76 -9.92
N ILE A 104 1.26 -1.77 -10.35
CA ILE A 104 0.46 -2.99 -10.53
C ILE A 104 0.72 -3.54 -11.93
N ILE A 105 0.97 -4.84 -12.02
CA ILE A 105 1.18 -5.55 -13.29
C ILE A 105 0.29 -6.79 -13.39
N ASP A 106 0.35 -7.42 -14.56
CA ASP A 106 -0.28 -8.71 -14.85
C ASP A 106 -1.83 -8.71 -14.84
N PHE A 107 -2.39 -8.03 -15.83
CA PHE A 107 -3.83 -7.83 -15.99
C PHE A 107 -4.57 -8.98 -16.70
N HIS A 108 -3.94 -10.16 -16.85
CA HIS A 108 -4.52 -11.23 -17.67
C HIS A 108 -5.85 -11.78 -17.10
N THR A 109 -6.02 -11.74 -15.77
CA THR A 109 -7.28 -12.08 -15.09
C THR A 109 -8.26 -10.92 -14.99
N SER A 110 -7.80 -9.70 -15.30
CA SER A 110 -8.59 -8.50 -15.07
C SER A 110 -9.83 -8.46 -15.94
N ARG A 111 -10.85 -7.75 -15.46
CA ARG A 111 -12.12 -7.59 -16.15
C ARG A 111 -12.54 -6.14 -16.19
N GLN A 112 -12.91 -5.68 -17.38
CA GLN A 112 -13.73 -4.49 -17.56
C GLN A 112 -15.19 -4.85 -17.24
N LEU A 113 -15.79 -4.13 -16.33
CA LEU A 113 -17.12 -4.38 -15.81
C LEU A 113 -18.06 -3.24 -16.20
N THR A 114 -19.36 -3.53 -16.22
CA THR A 114 -20.40 -2.56 -16.59
C THR A 114 -20.77 -1.64 -15.42
N SER A 115 -20.73 -2.18 -14.20
CA SER A 115 -21.12 -1.51 -12.96
C SER A 115 -19.89 -1.25 -12.10
N GLY A 116 -19.93 -0.15 -11.34
CA GLY A 116 -18.87 0.17 -10.37
C GLY A 116 -19.02 -0.58 -9.03
N PRO A 117 -18.11 -0.30 -8.08
CA PRO A 117 -18.17 -0.85 -6.72
C PRO A 117 -19.53 -0.65 -6.06
N GLY A 118 -19.98 -1.62 -5.26
CA GLY A 118 -21.27 -1.60 -4.56
C GLY A 118 -22.50 -1.92 -5.41
N TYR A 119 -22.41 -1.84 -6.74
CA TYR A 119 -23.51 -2.16 -7.66
C TYR A 119 -23.26 -3.40 -8.52
N GLN A 120 -22.00 -3.85 -8.58
CA GLN A 120 -21.60 -5.00 -9.36
C GLN A 120 -22.07 -6.30 -8.69
N ARG A 121 -22.57 -7.24 -9.51
CA ARG A 121 -22.95 -8.57 -9.02
C ARG A 121 -21.71 -9.42 -8.79
N SER A 122 -21.82 -10.31 -7.80
CA SER A 122 -20.80 -11.30 -7.52
C SER A 122 -20.49 -12.16 -8.75
N ILE A 123 -19.21 -12.47 -8.92
CA ILE A 123 -18.71 -13.36 -9.96
C ILE A 123 -18.16 -14.63 -9.30
N VAL A 124 -18.05 -15.71 -10.08
CA VAL A 124 -17.17 -16.83 -9.70
C VAL A 124 -15.74 -16.31 -9.72
N LEU A 125 -15.06 -16.44 -8.58
CA LEU A 125 -13.68 -15.97 -8.45
C LEU A 125 -12.76 -16.79 -9.35
N PRO A 126 -11.88 -16.15 -10.15
CA PRO A 126 -10.92 -16.88 -10.98
C PRO A 126 -9.90 -17.59 -10.08
N ARG A 127 -9.08 -18.46 -10.68
CA ARG A 127 -7.86 -18.89 -9.98
C ARG A 127 -6.97 -17.68 -9.80
N ALA A 128 -6.61 -17.39 -8.55
CA ALA A 128 -5.70 -16.32 -8.16
C ALA A 128 -4.52 -16.90 -7.37
N GLN A 129 -3.43 -16.14 -7.29
CA GLN A 129 -2.25 -16.46 -6.48
C GLN A 129 -2.58 -16.42 -4.98
N ILE A 130 -3.39 -15.45 -4.57
CA ILE A 130 -3.95 -15.41 -3.22
C ILE A 130 -5.07 -16.43 -3.13
N ARG A 131 -4.92 -17.38 -2.20
CA ARG A 131 -5.93 -18.41 -1.97
C ARG A 131 -7.19 -17.79 -1.40
N HIS A 132 -8.33 -18.21 -1.96
CA HIS A 132 -9.64 -17.78 -1.47
C HIS A 132 -9.86 -18.32 -0.05
N PRO A 133 -10.58 -17.57 0.80
CA PRO A 133 -11.12 -18.11 2.04
C PRO A 133 -11.93 -19.39 1.77
N PRO A 134 -11.92 -20.38 2.69
CA PRO A 134 -12.70 -21.60 2.51
C PRO A 134 -14.18 -21.28 2.25
N LYS A 135 -14.78 -21.98 1.26
CA LYS A 135 -16.18 -21.82 0.83
C LYS A 135 -16.52 -20.48 0.16
N MET A 136 -15.54 -19.61 -0.08
CA MET A 136 -15.74 -18.37 -0.83
C MET A 136 -15.44 -18.58 -2.31
N GLU A 137 -16.43 -19.07 -3.05
CA GLU A 137 -16.32 -19.33 -4.49
C GLU A 137 -16.81 -18.15 -5.34
N THR A 138 -17.66 -17.30 -4.76
CA THR A 138 -18.16 -16.09 -5.42
C THR A 138 -18.00 -14.88 -4.51
N LEU A 139 -17.67 -13.73 -5.10
CA LEU A 139 -17.64 -12.45 -4.40
C LEU A 139 -17.84 -11.31 -5.42
N ASP A 140 -18.24 -10.14 -4.94
CA ASP A 140 -18.07 -8.90 -5.70
C ASP A 140 -16.60 -8.74 -6.13
N PRO A 141 -16.31 -8.52 -7.44
CA PRO A 141 -14.95 -8.48 -7.96
C PRO A 141 -14.10 -7.34 -7.39
N TYR A 142 -14.69 -6.18 -7.08
CA TYR A 142 -13.96 -5.07 -6.46
C TYR A 142 -13.60 -5.37 -5.00
N SER A 143 -14.53 -5.97 -4.26
CA SER A 143 -14.29 -6.46 -2.90
C SER A 143 -13.23 -7.54 -2.85
N TRP A 144 -13.13 -8.37 -3.90
CA TRP A 144 -12.06 -9.35 -4.04
C TRP A 144 -10.68 -8.67 -4.21
N ASP A 145 -10.57 -7.63 -5.03
CA ASP A 145 -9.34 -6.84 -5.13
C ASP A 145 -8.96 -6.20 -3.79
N VAL A 146 -9.92 -5.64 -3.05
CA VAL A 146 -9.68 -5.06 -1.72
C VAL A 146 -9.20 -6.11 -0.72
N TYR A 147 -9.79 -7.31 -0.74
CA TYR A 147 -9.32 -8.43 0.08
C TYR A 147 -7.87 -8.80 -0.24
N CYS A 148 -7.55 -8.95 -1.53
CA CYS A 148 -6.22 -9.27 -2.01
C CYS A 148 -5.21 -8.17 -1.66
N LEU A 149 -5.60 -6.90 -1.80
CA LEU A 149 -4.80 -5.76 -1.39
C LEU A 149 -4.48 -5.82 0.11
N GLY A 150 -5.46 -6.11 0.97
CA GLY A 150 -5.24 -6.30 2.39
C GLY A 150 -4.16 -7.34 2.71
N LYS A 151 -4.10 -8.43 1.92
CA LYS A 151 -3.05 -9.46 2.04
C LYS A 151 -1.68 -8.99 1.54
N VAL A 152 -1.61 -8.18 0.50
CA VAL A 152 -0.37 -7.51 0.06
C VAL A 152 0.14 -6.59 1.18
N LEU A 153 -0.73 -5.79 1.78
CA LEU A 153 -0.37 -4.88 2.87
C LEU A 153 0.10 -5.62 4.12
N GLU A 154 -0.57 -6.71 4.48
CA GLU A 154 -0.15 -7.61 5.58
C GLU A 154 1.29 -8.10 5.36
N LEU A 155 1.62 -8.57 4.16
CA LEU A 155 2.98 -9.04 3.83
C LEU A 155 4.01 -7.92 3.88
N LEU A 156 3.70 -6.75 3.29
CA LEU A 156 4.59 -5.58 3.32
C LEU A 156 4.86 -5.12 4.76
N ALA A 157 3.85 -5.14 5.63
CA ALA A 157 4.00 -4.81 7.05
C ALA A 157 4.88 -5.84 7.78
N GLN A 158 4.72 -7.13 7.50
CA GLN A 158 5.56 -8.19 8.09
C GLN A 158 7.02 -8.15 7.62
N LEU A 159 7.26 -7.73 6.36
CA LEU A 159 8.61 -7.52 5.84
C LEU A 159 9.31 -6.35 6.53
N LYS A 160 8.60 -5.24 6.78
CA LYS A 160 9.12 -4.09 7.51
C LYS A 160 9.42 -4.37 8.97
N SER A 161 8.65 -5.23 9.63
CA SER A 161 8.87 -5.61 11.03
C SER A 161 9.93 -6.71 11.21
N GLY A 162 10.55 -7.19 10.12
CA GLY A 162 11.54 -8.27 10.17
C GLY A 162 10.97 -9.64 10.58
N VAL A 163 9.64 -9.76 10.60
CA VAL A 163 8.92 -10.97 11.04
C VAL A 163 8.98 -12.07 9.97
N VAL A 164 9.13 -11.72 8.69
CA VAL A 164 9.33 -12.70 7.61
C VAL A 164 10.82 -12.99 7.42
N ARG A 165 11.29 -14.12 7.94
CA ARG A 165 12.52 -14.75 7.46
C ARG A 165 12.19 -15.62 6.26
N GLY A 166 12.55 -15.18 5.04
CA GLY A 166 12.69 -16.08 3.89
C GLY A 166 11.64 -16.04 2.78
N ARG A 167 11.00 -14.89 2.49
CA ARG A 167 10.31 -14.70 1.19
C ARG A 167 10.83 -13.45 0.49
N ALA A 168 11.32 -13.63 -0.74
CA ALA A 168 11.88 -12.58 -1.57
C ALA A 168 10.77 -11.69 -2.13
N ILE A 169 10.99 -10.37 -2.13
CA ILE A 169 10.27 -9.47 -3.03
C ILE A 169 10.88 -9.69 -4.41
N ALA A 170 10.07 -10.04 -5.41
CA ALA A 170 10.55 -10.19 -6.78
C ALA A 170 10.93 -8.81 -7.35
N VAL A 171 12.22 -8.50 -7.37
CA VAL A 171 12.77 -7.40 -8.17
C VAL A 171 13.00 -7.96 -9.57
N LEU A 172 12.07 -7.72 -10.48
CA LEU A 172 12.28 -8.04 -11.90
C LEU A 172 13.25 -7.01 -12.50
N GLN A 173 14.55 -7.30 -12.42
CA GLN A 173 15.54 -6.65 -13.27
C GLN A 173 15.34 -7.16 -14.70
N LEU A 174 14.67 -6.37 -15.53
CA LEU A 174 14.59 -6.62 -16.96
C LEU A 174 15.98 -6.37 -17.58
N GLY A 175 16.76 -7.43 -17.80
CA GLY A 175 17.97 -7.33 -18.65
C GLY A 175 19.11 -8.34 -18.49
N GLU A 176 19.14 -9.23 -17.49
CA GLU A 176 20.28 -10.18 -17.33
C GLU A 176 19.79 -11.60 -16.97
N PRO A 177 20.49 -12.68 -17.40
CA PRO A 177 20.10 -14.05 -17.10
C PRO A 177 20.19 -14.30 -15.59
N VAL A 178 19.05 -14.71 -15.00
CA VAL A 178 18.83 -14.91 -13.56
C VAL A 178 19.97 -15.72 -12.93
N ARG A 179 20.90 -15.01 -12.29
CA ARG A 179 21.84 -15.57 -11.31
C ARG A 179 21.97 -14.56 -10.18
N SER A 180 21.42 -14.96 -9.03
CA SER A 180 21.47 -14.30 -7.72
C SER A 180 20.40 -13.25 -7.42
N PHE A 181 19.60 -13.58 -6.40
CA PHE A 181 18.68 -12.68 -5.69
C PHE A 181 19.51 -11.83 -4.72
N HIS A 182 19.37 -10.51 -4.74
CA HIS A 182 20.00 -9.63 -3.75
C HIS A 182 18.95 -9.14 -2.77
N LEU A 183 19.09 -9.55 -1.50
CA LEU A 183 18.48 -8.88 -0.38
C LEU A 183 19.21 -7.54 -0.22
N CYS A 184 18.53 -6.42 -0.39
CA CYS A 184 19.04 -5.12 0.04
C CYS A 184 19.06 -5.08 1.58
N ASN A 185 20.07 -5.70 2.19
CA ASN A 185 20.44 -5.43 3.57
C ASN A 185 21.26 -4.14 3.58
N GLY A 186 20.62 -3.01 3.83
CA GLY A 186 21.32 -1.76 4.14
C GLY A 186 21.98 -1.87 5.51
N SER A 187 23.21 -2.37 5.56
CA SER A 187 24.08 -2.22 6.74
C SER A 187 24.60 -0.79 6.77
N TYR A 188 24.08 0.03 7.69
CA TYR A 188 24.73 1.26 8.11
C TYR A 188 26.06 0.91 8.79
N THR A 189 27.18 1.08 8.08
CA THR A 189 28.49 1.20 8.73
C THR A 189 28.71 2.65 9.09
N SER A 190 28.57 2.99 10.37
CA SER A 190 29.07 4.23 10.94
C SER A 190 30.60 4.20 10.88
N SER A 191 31.21 4.89 9.91
CA SER A 191 32.64 5.20 9.95
C SER A 191 32.87 6.36 10.91
N SER A 192 33.13 6.05 12.18
CA SER A 192 33.77 6.99 13.10
C SER A 192 35.25 7.07 12.76
N SER A 193 35.67 8.23 12.26
CA SER A 193 37.06 8.66 12.22
C SER A 193 37.61 8.85 13.64
N ALA A 194 38.77 8.28 13.92
CA ALA A 194 39.70 8.81 14.93
C ALA A 194 41.15 8.42 14.57
N PRO A 195 42.15 9.25 14.93
CA PRO A 195 43.44 9.32 14.26
C PRO A 195 44.53 8.52 14.99
N GLY A 196 45.57 8.15 14.24
CA GLY A 196 46.85 7.63 14.72
C GLY A 196 47.89 7.76 13.62
#